data_AF-A0AA35W0V8-F1
#
_entry.id   AF-A0AA35W0V8-F1
#
_cell.length_a   1.000
_cell.length_b   1.000
_cell.length_c   1.000
_cell.angle_alpha   90.00
_cell.angle_beta   90.00
_cell.angle_gamma   90.00
#
_symmetry.space_group_name_H-M   'P 1'
#
loop_
_entity.id
_entity.type
_entity.pdbx_description
1 polymer ?
#
loop_
_entity_poly.entity_id
_entity_poly.type
_entity_poly.pdbx_seq_one_letter_code
_entity_poly.pdbx_strand_id
1 'polypeptide(L)' 'MYYQQFPAPMYYNPSPPIPPMDKGTLQDCIRKQIEYYFSDENLQKDFFLRRQMTHEGYVHLTVIGRFNRVRALTQDP' A
#
# COMPACT_ATOMS: atom_id res chain seq x y z
N MET A 1 28.13 -7.76 -54.38
CA MET A 1 28.94 -7.95 -53.15
C MET A 1 28.26 -7.21 -52.01
N TYR A 2 27.56 -7.99 -51.18
CA TYR A 2 27.06 -7.78 -49.81
C TYR A 2 26.36 -6.45 -49.41
N TYR A 3 25.07 -6.58 -49.08
CA TYR A 3 24.32 -5.58 -48.31
C TYR A 3 24.89 -5.50 -46.89
N GLN A 4 25.18 -4.28 -46.44
CA GLN A 4 25.67 -4.01 -45.09
C GLN A 4 24.49 -4.01 -44.12
N GLN A 5 24.42 -5.05 -43.30
CA GLN A 5 23.44 -5.20 -42.22
C GLN A 5 23.78 -4.18 -41.13
N PHE A 6 23.01 -3.10 -41.02
CA PHE A 6 23.05 -2.24 -39.84
C PHE A 6 22.37 -2.98 -38.68
N PRO A 7 22.97 -3.06 -37.47
CA PRO A 7 22.30 -3.64 -36.32
C PRO A 7 21.05 -2.80 -36.01
N ALA A 8 19.91 -3.46 -35.91
CA ALA A 8 18.64 -2.83 -35.57
C ALA A 8 18.80 -2.03 -34.27
N PRO A 9 18.24 -0.80 -34.18
CA PRO A 9 18.26 -0.04 -32.95
C PRO A 9 17.60 -0.87 -31.85
N MET A 10 18.34 -1.10 -30.77
CA MET A 10 17.87 -1.83 -29.59
C MET A 10 16.53 -1.23 -29.18
N TYR A 11 15.46 -2.00 -29.36
CA TYR A 11 14.13 -1.60 -28.99
C TYR A 11 14.16 -1.21 -27.51
N TYR A 12 14.01 0.08 -27.25
CA TYR A 12 13.68 0.62 -25.95
C TYR A 12 12.48 -0.17 -25.46
N ASN A 13 12.68 -0.99 -24.43
CA ASN A 13 11.62 -1.74 -23.78
C ASN A 13 11.07 -0.82 -22.68
N PRO A 14 10.00 -0.03 -22.92
CA PRO A 14 9.35 0.65 -21.82
C PRO A 14 8.82 -0.46 -20.91
N SER A 15 9.30 -0.53 -19.67
CA SER A 15 8.59 -1.27 -18.64
C SER A 15 7.11 -0.89 -18.73
N PRO A 16 6.18 -1.87 -18.72
CA PRO A 16 4.77 -1.56 -18.82
C PRO A 16 4.42 -0.55 -17.73
N PRO A 17 3.68 0.54 -18.06
CA PRO A 17 3.17 1.43 -17.04
C PRO A 17 2.39 0.58 -16.05
N ILE A 18 2.81 0.59 -14.79
CA ILE A 18 2.08 -0.06 -13.71
C ILE A 18 0.66 0.49 -13.81
N PRO A 19 -0.36 -0.34 -14.07
CA PRO A 19 -1.71 0.15 -14.22
C PRO A 19 -2.07 0.92 -12.95
N PRO A 20 -2.72 2.10 -13.06
CA PRO A 20 -3.20 2.81 -11.89
C PRO A 20 -4.03 1.83 -11.08
N MET A 21 -3.65 1.62 -9.83
CA MET A 21 -4.30 0.64 -8.96
C MET A 21 -5.80 0.97 -8.95
N ASP A 22 -6.63 0.00 -9.31
CA ASP A 22 -8.07 0.20 -9.37
C ASP A 22 -8.57 0.64 -7.99
N LYS A 23 -9.55 1.55 -7.94
CA LYS A 23 -10.12 2.05 -6.69
C LYS A 23 -10.61 0.91 -5.80
N GLY A 24 -11.14 -0.17 -6.41
CA GLY A 24 -11.52 -1.38 -5.69
C GLY A 24 -10.33 -2.05 -4.99
N THR A 25 -9.22 -2.24 -5.72
CA THR A 25 -7.99 -2.82 -5.17
C THR A 25 -7.41 -1.97 -4.04
N LEU A 26 -7.45 -0.63 -4.16
CA LEU A 26 -7.00 0.25 -3.09
C LEU A 26 -7.85 0.12 -1.82
N GLN A 27 -9.18 0.08 -1.96
CA GLN A 27 -10.07 -0.14 -0.83
C GLN A 27 -9.82 -1.49 -0.16
N ASP A 28 -9.56 -2.54 -0.93
CA ASP A 28 -9.22 -3.86 -0.39
C ASP A 28 -7.87 -3.84 0.36
N CYS A 29 -6.86 -3.14 -0.16
CA CYS A 29 -5.58 -2.96 0.51
C CYS A 29 -5.73 -2.23 1.85
N ILE A 30 -6.51 -1.14 1.88
CA ILE A 30 -6.79 -0.40 3.11
C ILE A 30 -7.54 -1.30 4.09
N ARG A 31 -8.59 -2.00 3.65
CA ARG A 31 -9.37 -2.91 4.51
C ARG A 31 -8.48 -3.95 5.17
N LYS A 32 -7.68 -4.68 4.39
CA LYS A 32 -6.73 -5.68 4.91
C LYS A 32 -5.73 -5.07 5.89
N GLN A 33 -5.30 -3.84 5.65
CA GLN A 33 -4.38 -3.15 6.54
C GLN A 33 -5.02 -2.81 7.89
N ILE A 34 -6.29 -2.40 7.89
CA ILE A 34 -7.09 -2.18 9.10
C ILE A 34 -7.31 -3.50 9.83
N GLU A 35 -7.75 -4.55 9.14
CA GLU A 35 -7.94 -5.89 9.70
C GLU A 35 -6.67 -6.41 10.38
N TYR A 36 -5.51 -6.20 9.77
CA TYR A 36 -4.23 -6.56 10.37
C TYR A 36 -3.96 -5.83 11.69
N TYR A 37 -4.20 -4.51 11.75
CA TYR A 37 -3.93 -3.74 12.97
C TYR A 37 -4.77 -4.22 14.15
N PHE A 38 -6.02 -4.60 13.89
CA PHE A 38 -6.94 -5.11 14.91
C PHE A 38 -6.90 -6.63 15.07
N SER A 39 -6.02 -7.34 14.35
CA SER A 39 -5.83 -8.77 14.55
C SER A 39 -5.22 -9.07 15.93
N ASP A 40 -5.58 -10.20 16.52
CA ASP A 40 -5.06 -10.63 17.83
C ASP A 40 -3.53 -10.65 17.86
N GLU A 41 -2.91 -11.14 16.78
CA GLU A 41 -1.46 -11.22 16.65
C GLU A 41 -0.80 -9.83 16.71
N ASN A 42 -1.40 -8.82 16.07
CA ASN A 42 -0.90 -7.44 16.14
C ASN A 42 -1.18 -6.81 17.50
N LEU A 43 -2.38 -6.96 18.04
CA LEU A 43 -2.75 -6.34 19.32
C LEU A 43 -1.90 -6.88 20.48
N GLN A 44 -1.54 -8.16 20.48
CA GLN A 44 -0.68 -8.72 21.52
C GLN A 44 0.69 -8.01 21.62
N LYS A 45 1.24 -7.57 20.48
CA LYS A 45 2.57 -6.93 20.38
C LYS A 45 2.54 -5.40 20.26
N ASP A 46 1.46 -4.83 19.77
CA ASP A 46 1.36 -3.40 19.47
C ASP A 46 0.82 -2.62 20.69
N PHE A 47 1.75 -2.30 21.60
CA PHE A 47 1.46 -1.49 22.77
C PHE A 47 1.03 -0.07 22.44
N PHE A 48 1.44 0.47 21.29
CA PHE A 48 1.03 1.81 20.88
C PHE A 48 -0.46 1.82 20.58
N LEU A 49 -0.91 0.91 19.71
CA LEU A 49 -2.33 0.83 19.33
C LEU A 49 -3.21 0.56 20.55
N ARG A 50 -2.80 -0.36 21.43
CA ARG A 50 -3.52 -0.64 22.69
C ARG A 50 -3.62 0.55 23.63
N ARG A 51 -2.58 1.40 23.69
CA ARG A 51 -2.62 2.63 24.51
C ARG A 51 -3.53 3.71 23.94
N GLN A 52 -3.83 3.64 22.64
CA GLN A 52 -4.76 4.56 21.98
C GLN A 52 -6.21 4.06 22.01
N MET A 53 -6.45 2.82 22.48
CA MET A 53 -7.79 2.26 22.62
C MET A 53 -8.51 2.83 23.84
N THR A 54 -9.81 3.10 23.70
CA THR A 54 -10.68 3.34 24.84
C THR A 54 -10.87 2.05 25.65
N HIS A 55 -11.46 2.16 26.84
CA HIS A 55 -11.84 0.98 27.64
C HIS A 55 -12.76 0.01 26.88
N GLU A 56 -13.52 0.52 25.93
CA GLU A 56 -14.43 -0.26 25.06
C GLU A 56 -13.74 -0.80 23.79
N GLY A 57 -12.45 -0.50 23.58
CA GLY A 57 -11.66 -1.00 22.45
C GLY A 57 -11.72 -0.13 21.18
N TYR A 58 -12.33 1.07 21.25
CA TYR A 58 -12.39 1.98 20.10
C TYR A 58 -11.10 2.77 19.93
N VAL A 59 -10.75 3.10 18.69
CA VAL A 59 -9.60 3.96 18.34
C VAL A 59 -10.07 5.08 17.44
N HIS A 60 -9.60 6.31 17.68
CA HIS A 60 -9.96 7.45 16.83
C HIS A 60 -9.36 7.28 15.43
N LEU A 61 -10.14 7.53 14.37
CA LEU A 61 -9.69 7.33 12.99
C LEU A 61 -8.42 8.14 12.66
N THR A 62 -8.27 9.32 13.26
CA THR A 62 -7.05 10.15 13.14
C THR A 62 -5.77 9.44 13.59
N VAL A 63 -5.85 8.53 14.57
CA VAL A 63 -4.69 7.73 15.00
C VAL A 63 -4.28 6.76 13.90
N ILE A 64 -5.26 6.03 13.36
CA ILE A 64 -5.04 5.06 12.28
C ILE A 64 -4.56 5.74 11.00
N GLY A 65 -5.11 6.92 10.66
CA GLY A 65 -4.68 7.72 9.52
C GLY A 65 -3.22 8.20 9.61
N ARG A 66 -2.61 8.19 10.81
CA ARG A 66 -1.18 8.52 10.99
C ARG A 66 -0.25 7.34 10.76
N PHE A 67 -0.77 6.12 10.66
CA PHE A 67 0.05 4.92 10.48
C PHE A 67 0.72 4.89 9.10
N ASN A 68 2.01 4.58 9.08
CA ASN A 68 2.83 4.65 7.87
C ASN A 68 2.26 3.81 6.71
N ARG A 69 1.66 2.64 6.99
CA ARG A 69 1.08 1.80 5.94
C ARG A 69 -0.24 2.35 5.39
N VAL A 70 -1.04 3.01 6.23
CA VAL A 70 -2.27 3.69 5.77
C VAL A 70 -1.91 4.92 4.97
N ARG A 71 -1.00 5.76 5.47
CA ARG A 71 -0.48 6.95 4.76
C ARG A 71 0.18 6.62 3.42
N ALA A 72 0.81 5.45 3.29
CA ALA A 72 1.39 5.01 2.02
C ALA A 72 0.32 4.58 0.99
N LEU A 73 -0.87 4.19 1.45
CA LEU A 73 -1.99 3.78 0.61
C LEU A 73 -2.95 4.95 0.30
N THR A 74 -3.09 5.93 1.20
CA THR A 74 -3.99 7.08 1.04
C THR A 74 -3.21 8.37 0.76
N GLN A 75 -3.48 9.02 -0.38
CA GLN A 75 -2.97 10.35 -0.73
C GLN A 75 -3.94 11.49 -0.37
N ASP A 76 -4.99 11.23 0.41
CA ASP A 76 -5.88 12.29 0.89
C ASP A 76 -5.18 13.11 2.00
N PRO A 77 -5.06 14.44 1.86
CA PRO A 77 -4.41 15.33 2.83
C PRO A 77 -5.18 15.45 4.16
#